data_AF-A0A972QFX2-F1
#
_entry.id   AF-A0A972QFX2-F1
#
_cell.length_a   1.000
_cell.length_b   1.000
_cell.length_c   1.000
_cell.angle_alpha   90.00
_cell.angle_beta   90.00
_cell.angle_gamma   90.00
#
_symmetry.space_group_name_H-M   'P 1'
#
loop_
_entity.id
_entity.type
_entity.pdbx_description
1 polymer ?
#
loop_
_entity_poly.entity_id
_entity_poly.type
_entity_poly.pdbx_seq_one_letter_code
_entity_poly.pdbx_strand_id
1 'polypeptide(L)' 'MQEIRKPSLMTVEELAKYLRMKRVTIYKHAQGGKLPGFKVGSTWRFKKATIDRWIEAQEKKNND' A
#
# COMPACT_ATOMS: atom_id res chain seq x y z
N MET A 1 4.92 2.59 -30.08
CA MET A 1 4.35 1.95 -28.88
C MET A 1 4.23 3.03 -27.81
N GLN A 2 3.02 3.45 -27.44
CA GLN A 2 2.88 4.32 -26.28
C GLN A 2 3.18 3.48 -25.04
N GLU A 3 4.22 3.85 -24.27
CA GLU A 3 4.37 3.37 -22.90
C GLU A 3 3.12 3.79 -22.14
N ILE A 4 2.19 2.85 -21.95
CA ILE A 4 1.08 3.04 -21.03
C ILE A 4 1.74 3.28 -19.66
N ARG A 5 1.80 4.54 -19.21
CA ARG A 5 2.21 4.91 -17.85
C ARG A 5 1.46 3.99 -16.89
N LYS A 6 2.13 2.95 -16.38
CA LYS A 6 1.52 2.01 -15.44
C LYS A 6 1.07 2.85 -14.24
N PRO A 7 -0.25 2.95 -13.94
CA PRO A 7 -0.63 3.41 -12.64
C PRO A 7 -0.03 2.40 -11.67
N SER A 8 0.92 2.80 -10.83
CA SER A 8 1.69 1.93 -9.93
C SER A 8 0.81 1.47 -8.74
N LEU A 9 -0.33 0.88 -9.05
CA LEU A 9 -1.29 0.33 -8.11
C LEU A 9 -0.88 -1.09 -7.79
N MET A 10 -0.64 -1.34 -6.51
CA MET A 10 -0.38 -2.64 -5.96
C MET A 10 -1.68 -3.25 -5.44
N THR A 11 -1.78 -4.56 -5.60
CA THR A 11 -2.74 -5.43 -4.90
C THR A 11 -2.31 -5.66 -3.45
N VAL A 12 -3.17 -6.31 -2.67
CA VAL A 12 -2.83 -6.78 -1.30
C VAL A 12 -1.60 -7.69 -1.32
N GLU A 13 -1.47 -8.54 -2.34
CA GLU A 13 -0.36 -9.49 -2.42
C GLU A 13 0.97 -8.80 -2.75
N GLU A 14 0.96 -7.86 -3.69
CA GLU A 14 2.16 -7.09 -4.03
C GLU A 14 2.59 -6.21 -2.87
N LEU A 15 1.64 -5.56 -2.17
CA LEU A 15 1.95 -4.76 -0.99
C LEU A 15 2.48 -5.64 0.17
N ALA A 16 1.91 -6.83 0.35
CA ALA A 16 2.39 -7.80 1.34
C ALA A 16 3.84 -8.21 1.07
N LYS A 17 4.20 -8.49 -0.19
CA LYS A 17 5.58 -8.77 -0.59
C LYS A 17 6.47 -7.55 -0.39
N TYR A 18 5.99 -6.36 -0.77
CA TYR A 18 6.73 -5.11 -0.66
C TYR A 18 7.09 -4.76 0.78
N LEU A 19 6.12 -4.80 1.70
CA LEU A 19 6.32 -4.52 3.13
C LEU A 19 6.85 -5.73 3.92
N ARG A 20 7.03 -6.89 3.27
CA ARG A 20 7.37 -8.17 3.92
C ARG A 20 6.41 -8.54 5.06
N MET A 21 5.11 -8.36 4.82
CA MET A 21 4.04 -8.63 5.78
C MET A 21 3.08 -9.73 5.28
N LYS A 22 2.38 -10.39 6.20
CA LYS A 22 1.31 -11.33 5.84
C LYS A 22 0.14 -10.60 5.17
N ARG A 23 -0.45 -11.17 4.11
CA ARG A 23 -1.62 -10.62 3.39
C ARG A 23 -2.79 -10.28 4.33
N VAL A 24 -3.04 -11.13 5.33
CA VAL A 24 -4.10 -10.90 6.35
C VAL A 24 -3.84 -9.61 7.13
N THR A 25 -2.59 -9.31 7.48
CA THR A 25 -2.24 -8.09 8.19
C THR A 25 -2.45 -6.85 7.31
N ILE A 26 -2.03 -6.92 6.05
CA ILE A 26 -2.30 -5.85 5.07
C ILE A 26 -3.81 -5.58 4.96
N TYR A 27 -4.61 -6.63 4.85
CA TYR A 27 -6.07 -6.50 4.74
C TYR A 27 -6.68 -5.84 5.99
N LYS A 28 -6.28 -6.30 7.19
CA LYS A 28 -6.73 -5.71 8.46
C LYS A 28 -6.32 -4.25 8.60
N HIS A 29 -5.10 -3.91 8.20
CA HIS A 29 -4.60 -2.53 8.27
C HIS A 29 -5.27 -1.61 7.25
N ALA A 30 -5.52 -2.09 6.03
CA ALA A 30 -6.26 -1.33 5.03
C ALA A 30 -7.71 -1.08 5.49
N GLN A 31 -8.39 -2.12 5.98
CA GLN A 31 -9.75 -2.00 6.50
C GLN A 31 -9.83 -1.09 7.73
N GLY A 32 -8.82 -1.13 8.60
CA GLY A 32 -8.72 -0.25 9.77
C GLY A 32 -8.13 1.14 9.49
N GLY A 33 -7.90 1.51 8.23
CA GLY A 33 -7.37 2.82 7.85
C GLY A 33 -5.90 3.08 8.25
N LYS A 34 -5.19 2.05 8.71
CA LYS A 34 -3.77 2.13 9.12
C LYS A 34 -2.80 2.15 7.93
N LEU A 35 -3.22 1.55 6.80
CA LEU A 35 -2.48 1.61 5.54
C LEU A 35 -3.24 2.45 4.53
N PRO A 36 -2.57 3.38 3.82
CA PRO A 36 -3.23 4.21 2.84
C PRO A 36 -3.51 3.40 1.57
N GLY A 37 -4.79 3.13 1.33
CA GLY A 37 -5.28 2.42 0.16
C GLY A 37 -6.74 2.72 -0.07
N PHE A 38 -7.29 2.23 -1.18
CA PHE A 38 -8.71 2.34 -1.47
C PHE A 38 -9.25 1.02 -1.98
N LYS A 39 -10.54 0.80 -1.73
CA LYS A 39 -11.24 -0.41 -2.15
C LYS A 39 -11.93 -0.16 -3.49
N VAL A 40 -11.74 -1.08 -4.43
CA VAL A 40 -12.40 -1.11 -5.74
C VAL A 40 -13.11 -2.47 -5.86
N GLY A 41 -14.45 -2.43 -5.83
CA GLY A 41 -15.27 -3.63 -5.71
C GLY A 41 -14.92 -4.41 -4.44
N SER A 42 -14.50 -5.67 -4.61
CA SER A 42 -14.08 -6.55 -3.51
C SER A 42 -12.58 -6.48 -3.19
N THR A 43 -11.78 -5.72 -3.95
CA THR A 43 -10.32 -5.75 -3.84
C THR A 43 -9.74 -4.42 -3.37
N TRP A 44 -8.62 -4.49 -2.65
CA TRP A 44 -7.85 -3.30 -2.28
C TRP A 44 -6.80 -2.96 -3.33
N ARG A 45 -6.55 -1.66 -3.48
CA ARG A 45 -5.51 -1.08 -4.32
C ARG A 45 -4.72 -0.04 -3.56
N PHE A 46 -3.41 -0.06 -3.77
CA PHE A 46 -2.46 0.77 -3.05
C PHE A 46 -1.53 1.46 -4.05
N LYS A 47 -1.52 2.80 -4.09
CA LYS A 47 -0.53 3.51 -4.92
C LYS A 47 0.84 3.37 -4.26
N LYS A 48 1.84 2.85 -5.00
CA LYS A 48 3.23 2.73 -4.50
C LYS A 48 3.76 4.03 -3.92
N ALA A 49 3.68 5.13 -4.66
CA ALA A 49 4.13 6.45 -4.17
C ALA A 49 3.41 6.95 -2.89
N THR A 50 2.19 6.47 -2.61
CA THR A 50 1.50 6.79 -1.36
C THR A 50 2.00 5.91 -0.22
N ILE A 51 2.25 4.63 -0.48
CA ILE A 51 2.86 3.72 0.50
C ILE A 51 4.27 4.17 0.85
N ASP A 52 5.09 4.53 -0.13
CA ASP A 52 6.46 5.00 0.07
C ASP A 52 6.48 6.22 1.03
N ARG A 53 5.64 7.23 0.77
CA ARG A 53 5.48 8.40 1.66
C ARG A 53 4.96 8.03 3.06
N TRP A 54 4.11 7.02 3.15
CA TRP A 54 3.63 6.54 4.44
C TRP A 54 4.75 5.87 5.25
N ILE A 55 5.64 5.11 4.61
CA ILE A 55 6.83 4.52 5.27
C ILE A 55 7.69 5.64 5.85
N GLU A 56 8.04 6.65 5.03
CA GLU A 56 8.85 7.80 5.47
C GLU A 56 8.20 8.53 6.67
N ALA A 57 6.87 8.67 6.66
CA ALA A 57 6.14 9.28 7.77
C ALA A 57 6.15 8.42 9.04
N GLN A 58 6.12 7.08 8.91
CA GLN A 58 6.26 6.19 10.07
C GLN A 58 7.67 6.24 10.66
N GLU A 59 8.70 6.31 9.82
CA GLU A 59 10.09 6.43 10.27
C GLU A 59 10.33 7.71 11.06
N LYS A 60 9.82 8.85 10.57
CA LYS A 60 9.92 10.12 11.30
C LYS A 60 9.24 10.07 12.66
N LYS A 61 7.99 9.57 12.71
CA LYS A 61 7.24 9.45 13.97
C LYS A 61 7.93 8.59 15.03
N ASN A 62 8.71 7.59 14.62
CA ASN A 62 9.42 6.71 15.55
C ASN A 62 10.73 7.32 16.06
N ASN A 63 11.25 8.36 15.40
CA ASN A 63 12.50 9.03 15.74
C ASN A 63 12.30 10.34 16.53
N ASP A 64 11.04 10.73 16.75
CA ASP A 64 10.62 11.86 17.60
C ASP A 64 10.12 11.36 18.96
#